data_AF-A0A135WQ37-F1
#
_entry.id   AF-A0A135WQ37-F1
#
_cell.length_a   1.000
_cell.length_b   1.000
_cell.length_c   1.000
_cell.angle_alpha   90.00
_cell.angle_beta   90.00
_cell.angle_gamma   90.00
#
_symmetry.space_group_name_H-M   'P 1'
#
loop_
_entity.id
_entity.type
_entity.pdbx_description
1 polymer ?
#
loop_
_entity_poly.entity_id
_entity_poly.type
_entity_poly.pdbx_seq_one_letter_code
_entity_poly.pdbx_strand_id
1 'polypeptide(L)' 'MMHKHRPMFFVFADNNGSGKSTLRSLIVDKIGIDINIDPDAIARKIYSENLFGKSRNQEIYGGKRSNKIGE' A
#
# COMPACT_ATOMS: atom_id res chain seq x y z
N MET A 1 10.98 -34.13 11.85
CA MET A 1 11.80 -32.93 12.13
C MET A 1 10.94 -31.71 11.84
N MET A 2 10.42 -31.01 12.86
CA MET A 2 9.64 -29.79 12.63
C MET A 2 10.59 -28.70 12.12
N HIS A 3 10.37 -28.22 10.90
CA HIS A 3 11.04 -27.02 10.42
C HIS A 3 10.67 -25.87 11.35
N LYS A 4 11.67 -25.31 12.04
CA LYS A 4 11.50 -24.14 12.91
C LYS A 4 11.21 -22.95 12.01
N HIS A 5 9.94 -22.73 11.66
CA HIS A 5 9.52 -21.52 10.96
C HIS A 5 9.82 -20.32 11.86
N ARG A 6 10.79 -19.51 11.44
CA ARG A 6 11.02 -18.20 12.05
C ARG A 6 10.15 -17.22 11.28
N PRO A 7 9.18 -16.54 11.94
CA PRO A 7 8.41 -15.50 11.28
C PRO A 7 9.38 -14.41 10.80
N MET A 8 9.18 -13.94 9.57
CA MET A 8 9.99 -12.90 8.94
C MET A 8 9.05 -11.79 8.45
N PHE A 9 9.40 -10.54 8.77
CA PHE A 9 8.70 -9.36 8.28
C PHE A 9 9.60 -8.63 7.27
N PHE A 10 9.05 -8.37 6.09
CA PHE A 10 9.68 -7.51 5.09
C PHE A 10 9.05 -6.12 5.17
N VAL A 11 9.84 -5.12 5.56
CA VAL A 11 9.39 -3.73 5.72
C VAL A 11 10.04 -2.88 4.65
N PHE A 12 9.22 -2.21 3.83
CA PHE A 12 9.66 -1.26 2.81
C PHE A 12 9.26 0.16 3.21
N ALA A 13 10.22 1.03 3.50
CA ALA A 13 9.99 2.38 3.99
C ALA A 13 10.91 3.38 3.25
N ASP A 14 10.31 4.45 2.72
CA ASP A 14 10.93 5.45 1.84
C ASP A 14 9.87 6.48 1.39
N ASN A 15 10.26 7.52 0.65
CA ASN A 15 9.41 8.59 0.10
C ASN A 15 8.40 8.13 -0.97
N ASN A 16 7.29 8.85 -1.13
CA ASN A 16 6.28 8.55 -2.15
C ASN A 16 6.88 8.59 -3.57
N GLY A 17 6.56 7.56 -4.38
CA GLY A 17 7.07 7.44 -5.74
C GLY A 17 8.39 6.69 -5.89
N SER A 18 9.05 6.27 -4.80
CA SER A 18 10.34 5.55 -4.87
C SER A 18 10.27 4.08 -5.33
N GLY A 19 9.07 3.55 -5.58
CA GLY A 19 8.89 2.20 -6.11
C GLY A 19 8.72 1.09 -5.06
N LYS A 20 8.58 1.44 -3.76
CA LYS A 20 8.32 0.45 -2.68
C LYS A 20 7.23 -0.55 -3.01
N SER A 21 6.05 -0.08 -3.45
CA SER A 21 4.91 -0.95 -3.78
C SER A 21 5.18 -1.81 -5.01
N THR A 22 6.00 -1.34 -5.95
CA THR A 22 6.45 -2.11 -7.12
C THR A 22 7.37 -3.26 -6.69
N LEU A 23 8.37 -2.98 -5.84
CA LEU A 23 9.27 -3.99 -5.32
C LEU A 23 8.53 -4.99 -4.42
N ARG A 24 7.61 -4.50 -3.58
CA ARG A 24 6.72 -5.34 -2.76
C ARG A 24 5.97 -6.37 -3.60
N SER A 25 5.33 -5.95 -4.69
CA SER A 25 4.60 -6.87 -5.58
C SER A 25 5.54 -7.94 -6.17
N LEU A 26 6.72 -7.56 -6.66
CA LEU A 26 7.69 -8.51 -7.20
C LEU A 26 8.15 -9.55 -6.16
N ILE A 27 8.25 -9.16 -4.89
CA ILE A 27 8.66 -10.03 -3.79
C ILE A 27 7.51 -10.95 -3.38
N VAL A 28 6.28 -10.43 -3.28
CA VAL A 28 5.08 -11.24 -3.01
C VAL A 28 4.94 -12.34 -4.06
N ASP A 29 5.08 -12.00 -5.34
CA ASP A 29 4.94 -12.93 -6.47
C ASP A 29 6.04 -14.01 -6.50
N LYS A 30 7.27 -13.69 -6.04
CA LYS A 30 8.43 -14.58 -6.14
C LYS A 30 8.72 -15.40 -4.89
N ILE A 31 8.43 -14.88 -3.70
CA ILE A 31 8.79 -15.50 -2.41
C ILE A 31 7.57 -16.16 -1.76
N GLY A 32 6.34 -15.86 -2.20
CA GLY A 32 5.13 -16.43 -1.61
C GLY A 32 4.92 -15.93 -0.18
N ILE A 33 4.71 -14.62 -0.03
CA ILE A 33 4.40 -14.02 1.28
C ILE A 33 2.89 -14.15 1.54
N ASP A 34 2.52 -14.86 2.61
CA ASP A 34 1.12 -15.13 2.98
C ASP A 34 0.34 -13.89 3.45
N ILE A 35 1.03 -12.90 4.03
CA ILE A 35 0.38 -11.74 4.65
C ILE A 35 0.98 -10.45 4.06
N ASN A 36 0.15 -9.70 3.33
CA ASN A 36 0.50 -8.41 2.76
C ASN A 36 -0.20 -7.27 3.52
N ILE A 37 0.57 -6.47 4.26
CA ILE A 37 0.07 -5.30 5.00
C ILE A 37 0.47 -4.03 4.23
N ASP A 38 -0.48 -3.46 3.48
CA ASP A 38 -0.26 -2.26 2.67
C ASP A 38 -0.97 -1.04 3.33
N PRO A 39 -0.23 -0.06 3.87
CA PRO A 39 -0.83 1.08 4.57
C PRO A 39 -1.70 1.95 3.65
N ASP A 40 -1.38 2.06 2.36
CA ASP A 40 -2.21 2.80 1.39
C ASP A 40 -3.54 2.08 1.13
N ALA A 41 -3.52 0.74 1.10
CA ALA A 41 -4.75 -0.06 0.99
C ALA A 41 -5.61 0.04 2.27
N ILE A 42 -4.98 0.00 3.45
CA ILE A 42 -5.66 0.18 4.74
C ILE A 42 -6.27 1.57 4.83
N ALA A 43 -5.52 2.62 4.49
CA ALA A 43 -6.01 4.00 4.49
C ALA A 43 -7.21 4.17 3.56
N ARG A 44 -7.16 3.61 2.33
CA ARG A 44 -8.30 3.61 1.41
C ARG A 44 -9.51 2.87 1.96
N LYS A 45 -9.32 1.71 2.60
CA LYS A 45 -10.41 0.94 3.22
C LYS A 45 -11.07 1.72 4.36
N ILE A 46 -10.27 2.20 5.31
CA ILE A 46 -10.75 3.03 6.43
C ILE A 46 -11.44 4.30 5.91
N TYR A 47 -10.88 4.94 4.88
CA TYR A 47 -11.49 6.10 4.25
C TYR A 47 -12.82 5.76 3.55
N SER A 48 -12.91 4.62 2.85
CA SER A 48 -14.15 4.18 2.20
C SER A 48 -15.25 3.85 3.22
N GLU A 49 -14.88 3.28 4.36
CA GLU A 49 -15.79 3.00 5.47
C GLU A 49 -16.24 4.29 6.15
N ASN A 50 -15.35 5.27 6.32
CA ASN A 50 -15.65 6.58 6.90
C ASN A 50 -16.37 7.53 5.93
N LEU A 51 -16.27 7.34 4.61
CA LEU A 51 -16.93 8.17 3.59
C LEU A 51 -18.45 7.99 3.51
N PHE A 52 -19.02 6.97 4.17
CA PHE A 52 -20.45 6.93 4.48
C PHE A 52 -20.86 8.02 5.50
N GLY A 53 -19.92 8.81 6.04
CA GLY A 53 -20.16 9.98 6.86
C GLY A 53 -19.08 11.06 6.74
N LYS A 54 -19.36 12.09 5.93
CA LYS A 54 -18.62 13.36 5.75
C LYS A 54 -17.50 13.39 4.70
N SER A 55 -17.82 14.10 3.62
CA SER A 55 -16.90 14.90 2.82
C SER A 55 -16.01 15.80 3.70
N ARG A 56 -14.69 15.86 3.43
CA ARG A 56 -13.85 17.09 3.43
C ARG A 56 -12.31 16.90 3.46
N ASN A 57 -11.72 15.71 3.42
CA ASN A 57 -10.24 15.57 3.46
C ASN A 57 -9.64 14.89 2.21
N GLN A 58 -10.02 15.34 1.01
CA GLN A 58 -9.61 14.75 -0.27
C GLN A 58 -8.17 15.02 -0.73
N GLU A 59 -7.37 15.81 0.00
CA GLU A 59 -6.06 16.27 -0.53
C GLU A 59 -4.83 15.51 -0.01
N ILE A 60 -4.94 14.69 1.04
CA ILE A 60 -3.75 14.19 1.76
C ILE A 60 -3.36 12.75 1.35
N TYR A 61 -4.26 11.98 0.74
CA TYR A 61 -4.00 10.58 0.39
C TYR A 61 -3.53 10.42 -1.05
N GLY A 62 -2.28 10.81 -1.30
CA GLY A 62 -1.35 10.17 -2.26
C GLY A 62 -1.81 9.90 -3.70
N GLY A 63 -2.91 10.48 -4.16
CA GLY A 63 -3.37 10.33 -5.53
C GLY A 63 -2.36 10.97 -6.46
N LYS A 64 -1.63 10.15 -7.23
CA LYS A 64 -0.89 10.64 -8.40
C LYS A 64 -1.91 11.22 -9.39
N ARG A 65 -2.27 12.50 -9.22
CA ARG A 65 -3.03 13.23 -10.23
C ARG A 65 -2.10 13.40 -11.43
N SER A 66 -2.33 12.61 -12.48
CA SER A 66 -1.87 12.97 -13.81
C SER A 66 -2.74 14.15 -14.25
N ASN A 67 -2.23 15.37 -14.09
CA ASN A 67 -2.86 16.54 -14.67
C ASN A 67 -2.69 16.42 -16.19
N LYS A 68 -3.72 15.92 -16.88
CA LYS A 68 -3.83 16.11 -18.32
C LYS A 68 -4.16 17.59 -18.52
N ILE A 69 -3.14 18.39 -18.76
CA ILE A 69 -3.26 19.79 -19.17
C ILE A 69 -3.99 19.74 -20.52
N GLY A 70 -5.19 20.31 -20.58
CA GLY A 70 -6.02 20.31 -21.78
C GLY A 70 -5.35 21.08 -22.91
N GLU A 71 -5.45 20.52 -24.11
CA GLU A 71 -5.43 21.28 -25.36
C GLU A 71 -6.84 21.78 -25.68
#